data_AF-A0A961UUV4-F1
#
_entry.id   AF-A0A961UUV4-F1
#
_cell.length_a   1.000
_cell.length_b   1.000
_cell.length_c   1.000
_cell.angle_alpha   90.00
_cell.angle_beta   90.00
_cell.angle_gamma   90.00
#
_symmetry.space_group_name_H-M   'P 1'
#
loop_
_entity.id
_entity.type
_entity.pdbx_description
1 polymer ?
#
loop_
_entity_poly.entity_id
_entity_poly.type
_entity_poly.pdbx_seq_one_letter_code
_entity_poly.pdbx_strand_id
1 'polypeptide(L)' 'MNTGVTSLAKLSELSAIYPFHGDEIPFTLAIVALFVVFFAWQLSMESKHHKAIIGNFTASPAE' A
#
# COMPACT_ATOMS: atom_id res chain seq x y z
N MET A 1 -22.53 2.75 -21.73
CA MET A 1 -23.16 2.55 -20.41
C MET A 1 -23.16 3.88 -19.69
N ASN A 2 -24.33 4.48 -19.49
CA ASN A 2 -24.50 5.65 -18.64
C ASN A 2 -24.75 5.12 -17.22
N THR A 3 -23.86 5.41 -16.29
CA THR A 3 -23.96 4.92 -14.90
C THR A 3 -25.05 5.64 -14.10
N GLY A 4 -25.74 6.64 -14.68
CA GLY A 4 -26.84 7.37 -14.04
C GLY A 4 -26.40 8.33 -12.92
N VAL A 5 -25.11 8.36 -12.60
CA VAL A 5 -24.53 9.22 -11.56
C VAL A 5 -24.03 10.50 -12.22
N THR A 6 -24.93 11.45 -12.41
CA THR A 6 -24.61 12.76 -13.02
C THR A 6 -24.12 13.79 -12.00
N SER A 7 -24.11 13.46 -10.70
CA SER A 7 -23.73 14.39 -9.64
C SER A 7 -23.28 13.66 -8.36
N LEU A 8 -22.24 14.19 -7.72
CA LEU A 8 -21.76 13.79 -6.39
C LEU A 8 -22.84 13.95 -5.30
N ALA A 9 -23.90 14.73 -5.55
CA ALA A 9 -25.03 14.90 -4.63
C ALA A 9 -25.82 13.58 -4.40
N LYS A 10 -25.71 12.60 -5.31
CA LYS A 10 -26.35 11.29 -5.19
C LYS A 10 -25.45 10.21 -4.57
N LEU A 11 -24.31 10.57 -3.99
CA LEU A 11 -23.43 9.60 -3.31
C LEU A 11 -24.14 8.85 -2.15
N SER A 12 -25.06 9.51 -1.45
CA SER A 12 -25.85 8.88 -0.40
C SER A 12 -26.97 7.96 -0.92
N GLU A 13 -27.34 8.07 -2.20
CA GLU A 13 -28.24 7.09 -2.84
C GLU A 13 -27.44 5.86 -3.31
N LEU A 14 -26.17 6.04 -3.67
CA LEU A 14 -25.24 4.95 -3.98
C LEU A 14 -24.87 4.12 -2.77
N SER A 15 -24.91 4.68 -1.55
CA SER A 15 -24.64 3.92 -0.33
C SER A 15 -25.66 2.80 -0.09
N ALA A 16 -26.89 2.93 -0.59
CA ALA A 16 -27.91 1.87 -0.52
C ALA A 16 -27.56 0.65 -1.39
N ILE A 17 -26.69 0.82 -2.39
CA ILE A 17 -26.25 -0.21 -3.34
C ILE A 17 -24.81 -0.64 -3.02
N TYR A 18 -24.05 0.19 -2.31
CA TYR A 18 -22.66 -0.05 -1.93
C TYR A 18 -22.61 -0.92 -0.66
N PRO A 19 -22.16 -2.18 -0.78
CA PRO A 19 -22.25 -3.15 0.33
C PRO A 19 -21.23 -2.90 1.45
N PHE A 20 -20.31 -1.95 1.28
CA PHE A 20 -19.28 -1.62 2.27
C PHE A 20 -19.51 -0.23 2.89
N HIS A 21 -20.73 0.31 2.76
CA HIS A 21 -21.06 1.59 3.39
C HIS A 21 -21.04 1.46 4.92
N GLY A 22 -20.27 2.32 5.58
CA GLY A 22 -20.04 2.26 7.02
C GLY A 22 -18.76 1.51 7.42
N ASP A 23 -18.20 0.71 6.51
CA ASP A 23 -16.95 -0.03 6.75
C ASP A 23 -15.70 0.72 6.23
N GLU A 24 -15.85 1.97 5.80
CA GLU A 24 -14.74 2.74 5.23
C GLU A 24 -13.62 2.94 6.26
N ILE A 25 -13.95 3.09 7.55
CA ILE A 25 -12.98 3.23 8.63
C ILE A 25 -12.16 1.95 8.84
N PRO A 26 -12.76 0.76 9.08
CA PRO A 26 -11.99 -0.47 9.24
C PRO A 26 -11.18 -0.82 7.99
N PHE A 27 -11.70 -0.61 6.78
CA PHE A 27 -10.93 -0.81 5.55
C PHE A 27 -9.74 0.16 5.43
N THR A 28 -9.94 1.43 5.77
CA THR A 28 -8.85 2.42 5.74
C THR A 28 -7.75 2.04 6.73
N LEU A 29 -8.11 1.64 7.95
CA LEU A 29 -7.14 1.18 8.96
C LEU A 29 -6.38 -0.05 8.49
N ALA A 30 -7.06 -1.02 7.88
CA ALA A 30 -6.43 -2.21 7.33
C ALA A 30 -5.42 -1.88 6.23
N ILE A 31 -5.79 -0.99 5.30
CA ILE A 31 -4.91 -0.55 4.20
C ILE A 31 -3.69 0.20 4.76
N VAL A 32 -3.89 1.11 5.71
CA VAL A 32 -2.78 1.85 6.35
C VAL A 32 -1.83 0.91 7.06
N ALA A 33 -2.34 -0.08 7.80
CA ALA A 33 -1.50 -1.07 8.47
C ALA A 33 -0.65 -1.87 7.46
N LEU A 34 -1.27 -2.31 6.37
CA LEU A 34 -0.60 -3.05 5.30
C LEU A 34 0.46 -2.20 4.61
N PHE A 35 0.19 -0.91 4.41
CA PHE A 35 1.13 0.06 3.86
C PHE A 35 2.35 0.22 4.75
N VAL A 36 2.17 0.40 6.07
CA VAL A 36 3.30 0.51 7.02
C VAL A 36 4.16 -0.76 7.03
N VAL A 37 3.54 -1.93 7.05
CA VAL A 37 4.26 -3.21 6.99
C VAL A 37 5.05 -3.34 5.69
N PHE A 38 4.46 -2.95 4.57
CA PHE A 38 5.13 -2.97 3.27
C PHE A 38 6.38 -2.09 3.27
N PHE A 39 6.31 -0.85 3.78
CA PHE A 39 7.48 0.03 3.88
C PHE A 39 8.56 -0.52 4.80
N ALA A 40 8.18 -1.05 5.96
CA ALA A 40 9.13 -1.70 6.87
C ALA A 40 9.85 -2.88 6.20
N TRP A 41 9.12 -3.68 5.41
CA TRP A 41 9.72 -4.74 4.61
C TRP A 41 10.69 -4.19 3.57
N GLN A 42 10.28 -3.20 2.77
CA GLN A 42 11.13 -2.60 1.72
C GLN A 42 12.46 -2.11 2.31
N LEU A 43 12.41 -1.38 3.42
CA LEU A 43 13.61 -0.91 4.12
C LEU A 43 14.48 -2.07 4.64
N SER A 44 13.88 -3.16 5.12
CA SER A 44 14.63 -4.34 5.56
C SER A 44 15.36 -5.01 4.39
N MET A 45 14.71 -5.13 3.23
CA MET A 45 15.31 -5.72 2.04
C MET A 45 16.41 -4.83 1.46
N GLU A 46 16.20 -3.52 1.43
CA GLU A 46 17.21 -2.56 1.02
C GLU A 46 18.44 -2.61 1.93
N SER A 47 18.26 -2.68 3.24
CA SER A 47 19.37 -2.80 4.20
C SER A 47 20.17 -4.09 4.02
N LYS A 48 19.48 -5.21 3.80
CA LYS A 48 20.11 -6.50 3.50
C LYS A 48 20.88 -6.47 2.19
N HIS A 49 20.30 -5.87 1.16
CA HIS A 49 20.92 -5.74 -0.15
C HIS A 49 22.17 -4.85 -0.11
N HIS A 50 22.10 -3.69 0.56
CA HIS A 50 23.25 -2.82 0.76
C HIS A 50 24.38 -3.53 1.53
N LYS A 51 24.06 -4.26 2.60
CA LYS A 51 25.07 -5.04 3.34
C LYS A 51 25.71 -6.13 2.48
N ALA A 52 24.93 -6.83 1.65
CA ALA A 52 25.45 -7.86 0.75
C ALA A 52 26.39 -7.28 -0.32
N ILE A 53 26.03 -6.13 -0.89
CA ILE A 53 26.84 -5.43 -1.88
C ILE A 53 28.17 -4.97 -1.26
N ILE A 54 28.13 -4.26 -0.12
CA ILE A 54 29.34 -3.75 0.54
C ILE A 54 30.23 -4.92 1.00
N GLY A 55 29.65 -5.98 1.55
CA GLY A 55 30.37 -7.19 1.94
C GLY A 55 31.14 -7.81 0.77
N ASN A 56 30.52 -7.89 -0.41
CA ASN A 56 31.18 -8.39 -1.63
C ASN A 56 32.29 -7.46 -2.14
N PHE A 57 32.11 -6.14 -2.09
CA PHE A 57 33.17 -5.20 -2.48
C PHE A 57 34.38 -5.23 -1.54
N THR A 58 34.16 -5.47 -0.24
CA THR A 58 35.27 -5.62 0.73
C THR A 58 35.92 -7.01 0.71
N ALA A 59 35.24 -8.01 0.15
CA ALA A 59 35.71 -9.40 0.08
C ALA A 59 36.33 -9.76 -1.28
N SER A 60 36.11 -8.96 -2.33
CA SER A 60 36.95 -9.02 -3.54
C SER A 60 38.28 -8.37 -3.20
N PRO A 61 39.38 -9.13 -3.04
CA PRO A 61 40.68 -8.52 -3.00
C PRO A 61 40.84 -7.76 -4.32
N ALA A 62 41.41 -6.57 -4.27
CA ALA A 62 41.96 -5.95 -5.45
C ALA A 62 42.85 -6.98 -6.15
N GLU A 63 42.49 -7.34 -7.39
CA GLU A 63 43.49 -7.83 -8.35
C GLU A 63 44.56 -6.75 -8.56
#